data_AF-F2QLN3-F1
#
_entry.id   AF-F2QLN3-F1
#
_cell.length_a   1.000
_cell.length_b   1.000
_cell.length_c   1.000
_cell.angle_alpha   90.00
_cell.angle_beta   90.00
_cell.angle_gamma   90.00
#
_symmetry.space_group_name_H-M   'P 1'
#
loop_
_entity.id
_entity.type
_entity.pdbx_description
1 polymer ?
#
loop_
_entity_poly.entity_id
_entity_poly.type
_entity_poly.pdbx_seq_one_letter_code
_entity_poly.pdbx_strand_id
1 'polypeptide(L)'
;MFPRALPSCRRQSGRMFISSMLSIKDFTSNLTRHARNTEEKRNMVLTILNSTATKREVRNYLKKYPLLKDVDIYSKGQMDRSSVSKRNKYSSMIDNLMLKHSTNNENNKIEDFHLNRPRSDLISKSKLEIKLTDTLRIAIVKIRQFRDIDPTALKGIAFTLYKLIKLGVSPIVLLDTDKEVQALNGESDAMVQKSIANYHQQALSFINIIEKCFHKYEDDNELSARAIRGLFEQKFDEDRFSMTLPELLLIPISQGIVPVVYPVGYMDKGSKNVFLSSEAVLQCLATDLKSLNDRHRLDHDKENLFTIEKYIFIDPLGGIPSLERYKSAHVYINLLQEYEDIVSELYIGFLKTGERDQHLKNLNLLQKLLQVTTDASGIVTTPQIAMLNQTDRFTNPIIYNVLTDRPTISSSLPVDLKKTPLLNTSIIRRGVPVEVYVDESSDKSGLCLDSLLKRGALDLEKLKNVIDLSFRKDLNMKKYLARVKNNVAAILIAGDYEGVIIVTWEVTDEEKPQKIAYLDKFAVSPKAQGSTGVADVLFKSLLSNFENELFWRSRSNNPVNKWYFERSKGSLTVTGTNWKCFYTGKNYPSLDRMKGYFNICERIQPSWNG
;
A
#
# COMPACT_ATOMS: atom_id res chain seq x y z
N MET A 1 -84.40 34.80 4.59
CA MET A 1 -83.59 35.26 3.45
C MET A 1 -82.22 34.59 3.55
N PHE A 2 -82.09 33.41 2.94
CA PHE A 2 -80.81 32.72 2.76
C PHE A 2 -80.02 33.41 1.63
N PRO A 3 -78.68 33.45 1.73
CA PRO A 3 -77.84 33.15 0.58
C PRO A 3 -76.88 32.02 0.96
N ARG A 4 -77.14 30.79 0.51
CA ARG A 4 -76.56 30.17 -0.70
C ARG A 4 -75.03 29.97 -0.59
N ALA A 5 -74.68 28.79 -0.08
CA ALA A 5 -73.44 28.10 -0.37
C ALA A 5 -73.32 27.81 -1.88
N LEU A 6 -72.13 28.04 -2.43
CA LEU A 6 -71.61 27.50 -3.71
C LEU A 6 -70.07 27.38 -3.59
N PRO A 7 -69.41 26.50 -4.36
CA PRO A 7 -68.65 25.39 -3.77
C PRO A 7 -67.15 25.37 -4.15
N SER A 8 -66.44 24.47 -3.46
CA SER A 8 -65.24 23.73 -3.91
C SER A 8 -64.05 24.51 -4.47
N CYS A 9 -62.97 24.59 -3.67
CA CYS A 9 -61.62 24.31 -4.19
C CYS A 9 -60.65 23.94 -3.05
N ARG A 10 -60.74 22.70 -2.56
CA ARG A 10 -59.59 22.04 -1.91
C ARG A 10 -58.70 21.50 -3.03
N ARG A 11 -57.56 22.14 -3.27
CA ARG A 11 -56.38 21.50 -3.87
C ARG A 11 -55.17 21.83 -3.01
N GLN A 12 -54.92 20.99 -2.02
CA GLN A 12 -53.56 20.77 -1.54
C GLN A 12 -52.76 20.20 -2.72
N SER A 13 -51.84 20.97 -3.30
CA SER A 13 -50.78 20.39 -4.14
C SER A 13 -49.57 20.10 -3.26
N GLY A 14 -49.65 19.00 -2.52
CA GLY A 14 -48.46 18.30 -2.05
C GLY A 14 -47.74 17.73 -3.27
N ARG A 15 -46.74 18.43 -3.79
CA ARG A 15 -45.79 17.81 -4.73
C ARG A 15 -44.89 16.89 -3.92
N MET A 16 -45.38 15.67 -3.71
CA MET A 16 -44.52 14.51 -3.47
C MET A 16 -43.52 14.46 -4.63
N PHE A 17 -42.25 14.73 -4.35
CA PHE A 17 -41.18 14.23 -5.19
C PHE A 17 -41.17 12.71 -5.02
N ILE A 18 -41.89 12.02 -5.90
CA ILE A 18 -41.74 10.59 -6.11
C ILE A 18 -40.34 10.42 -6.69
N SER A 19 -39.34 10.17 -5.84
CA SER A 19 -38.08 9.60 -6.31
C SER A 19 -38.44 8.27 -6.95
N SER A 20 -38.25 8.14 -8.25
CA SER A 20 -38.39 6.86 -8.94
C SER A 20 -37.54 5.83 -8.18
N MET A 21 -38.20 4.87 -7.54
CA MET A 21 -37.55 3.63 -7.10
C MET A 21 -36.97 2.97 -8.36
N LEU A 22 -35.68 3.19 -8.60
CA LEU A 22 -34.90 2.38 -9.52
C LEU A 22 -35.00 0.95 -9.00
N SER A 23 -35.58 0.06 -9.81
CA SER A 23 -35.80 -1.31 -9.38
C SER A 23 -34.46 -2.00 -9.20
N ILE A 24 -34.39 -2.94 -8.24
CA ILE A 24 -33.22 -3.78 -7.92
C ILE A 24 -32.64 -4.50 -9.18
N LYS A 25 -33.38 -4.57 -10.30
CA LYS A 25 -32.88 -5.10 -11.58
C LYS A 25 -31.80 -4.23 -12.24
N ASP A 26 -31.66 -2.96 -11.85
CA ASP A 26 -30.68 -2.03 -12.41
C ASP A 26 -29.34 -2.03 -11.64
N PHE A 27 -29.25 -2.80 -10.55
CA PHE A 27 -28.03 -2.95 -9.75
C PHE A 27 -27.00 -3.85 -10.45
N THR A 28 -25.97 -3.22 -11.04
CA THR A 28 -24.78 -3.92 -11.54
C THR A 28 -23.55 -3.49 -10.74
N SER A 29 -22.96 -4.42 -9.99
CA SER A 29 -21.71 -4.20 -9.25
C SER A 29 -20.56 -3.81 -10.18
N ASN A 30 -19.55 -3.11 -9.67
CA ASN A 30 -18.29 -2.89 -10.40
C ASN A 30 -17.68 -4.18 -10.95
N LEU A 31 -17.84 -5.32 -10.27
CA LEU A 31 -17.37 -6.61 -10.77
C LEU A 31 -18.03 -7.02 -12.10
N THR A 32 -19.33 -6.76 -12.23
CA THR A 32 -20.09 -6.99 -13.46
C THR A 32 -19.86 -5.90 -14.52
N ARG A 33 -19.57 -4.66 -14.11
CA ARG A 33 -19.19 -3.54 -15.02
C ARG A 33 -17.75 -3.65 -15.53
N HIS A 34 -16.84 -4.24 -14.76
CA HIS A 34 -15.49 -4.63 -15.19
C HIS A 34 -15.51 -5.78 -16.21
N ALA A 35 -16.53 -6.64 -16.18
CA ALA A 35 -16.67 -7.75 -17.11
C ALA A 35 -17.13 -7.33 -18.52
N ARG A 36 -17.70 -6.13 -18.69
CA ARG A 36 -18.44 -5.76 -19.91
C ARG A 36 -17.61 -5.11 -21.04
N ASN A 37 -16.32 -4.84 -20.83
CA ASN A 37 -15.43 -4.43 -21.92
C ASN A 37 -13.98 -4.87 -21.66
N THR A 38 -13.78 -6.19 -21.60
CA THR A 38 -12.59 -6.84 -21.05
C THR A 38 -11.33 -6.67 -21.88
N GLU A 39 -11.45 -6.51 -23.20
CA GLU A 39 -10.30 -6.51 -24.11
C GLU A 39 -9.66 -5.12 -24.24
N GLU A 40 -10.46 -4.05 -24.34
CA GLU A 40 -9.98 -2.67 -24.33
C GLU A 40 -9.43 -2.28 -22.95
N LYS A 41 -10.13 -2.64 -21.87
CA LYS A 41 -9.63 -2.44 -20.50
C LYS A 41 -8.36 -3.26 -20.25
N ARG A 42 -8.26 -4.49 -20.76
CA ARG A 42 -7.02 -5.29 -20.72
C ARG A 42 -5.89 -4.63 -21.49
N ASN A 43 -6.13 -4.17 -22.72
CA ASN A 43 -5.11 -3.52 -23.53
C ASN A 43 -4.65 -2.20 -22.90
N MET A 44 -5.56 -1.41 -22.32
CA MET A 44 -5.21 -0.20 -21.60
C MET A 44 -4.44 -0.49 -20.30
N VAL A 45 -4.88 -1.47 -19.50
CA VAL A 45 -4.16 -1.89 -18.29
C VAL A 45 -2.79 -2.47 -18.64
N LEU A 46 -2.69 -3.26 -19.70
CA LEU A 46 -1.40 -3.75 -20.23
C LEU A 46 -0.54 -2.60 -20.77
N THR A 47 -1.12 -1.59 -21.40
CA THR A 47 -0.39 -0.39 -21.84
C THR A 47 0.15 0.38 -20.63
N ILE A 48 -0.68 0.61 -19.61
CA ILE A 48 -0.28 1.26 -18.35
C ILE A 48 0.78 0.42 -17.64
N LEU A 49 0.63 -0.90 -17.60
CA LEU A 49 1.55 -1.84 -16.97
C LEU A 49 2.90 -1.90 -17.70
N ASN A 50 2.89 -1.97 -19.02
CA ASN A 50 4.10 -2.01 -19.85
C ASN A 50 4.81 -0.64 -19.88
N SER A 51 4.09 0.47 -19.74
CA SER A 51 4.69 1.81 -19.70
C SER A 51 5.29 2.17 -18.34
N THR A 52 4.85 1.52 -17.26
CA THR A 52 5.25 1.89 -15.88
C THR A 52 6.13 0.86 -15.18
N ALA A 53 5.94 -0.42 -15.47
CA ALA A 53 6.52 -1.52 -14.70
C ALA A 53 7.23 -2.53 -15.61
N THR A 54 8.20 -3.25 -15.04
CA THR A 54 8.91 -4.30 -15.77
C THR A 54 7.99 -5.49 -16.05
N LYS A 55 8.25 -6.27 -17.11
CA LYS A 55 7.47 -7.49 -17.44
C LYS A 55 7.28 -8.44 -16.26
N ARG A 56 8.25 -8.49 -15.33
CA ARG A 56 8.15 -9.29 -14.08
C ARG A 56 7.15 -8.69 -13.10
N GLU A 57 7.20 -7.38 -12.88
CA GLU A 57 6.28 -6.67 -12.00
C GLU A 57 4.84 -6.73 -12.52
N VAL A 58 4.67 -6.57 -13.83
CA VAL A 58 3.38 -6.76 -14.51
C VAL A 58 2.82 -8.15 -14.26
N ARG A 59 3.63 -9.21 -14.43
CA ARG A 59 3.21 -10.59 -14.13
C ARG A 59 2.88 -10.79 -12.66
N ASN A 60 3.65 -10.20 -11.76
CA ASN A 60 3.37 -10.28 -10.32
C ASN A 60 2.05 -9.60 -9.97
N TYR A 61 1.79 -8.42 -10.53
CA TYR A 61 0.54 -7.69 -10.35
C TYR A 61 -0.65 -8.51 -10.85
N LEU A 62 -0.58 -9.02 -12.08
CA LEU A 62 -1.64 -9.85 -12.67
C LEU A 62 -1.82 -11.19 -11.95
N LYS A 63 -0.76 -11.76 -11.37
CA LYS A 63 -0.84 -12.97 -10.55
C LYS A 63 -1.50 -12.68 -9.19
N LYS A 64 -1.17 -11.55 -8.57
CA LYS A 64 -1.72 -11.10 -7.28
C LYS A 64 -3.19 -10.73 -7.42
N TYR A 65 -3.52 -10.05 -8.51
CA TYR A 65 -4.86 -9.59 -8.86
C TYR A 65 -5.23 -10.20 -10.21
N PRO A 66 -5.66 -11.46 -10.24
CA PRO A 66 -6.15 -12.08 -11.46
C PRO A 66 -7.42 -11.34 -11.88
N LEU A 67 -7.24 -10.33 -12.74
CA LEU A 67 -8.35 -9.64 -13.41
C LEU A 67 -9.17 -10.64 -14.25
N LEU A 68 -8.56 -11.79 -14.59
CA LEU A 68 -9.09 -12.85 -15.45
C LEU A 68 -8.48 -14.20 -15.01
N LYS A 69 -9.15 -15.00 -14.16
CA LYS A 69 -8.85 -16.44 -14.11
C LYS A 69 -9.53 -17.11 -15.30
N ASP A 70 -8.78 -17.21 -16.39
CA ASP A 70 -8.78 -18.33 -17.34
C ASP A 70 -7.92 -17.88 -18.53
N VAL A 71 -6.64 -18.26 -18.49
CA VAL A 71 -5.81 -18.84 -19.57
C VAL A 71 -4.40 -18.87 -19.00
N ASP A 72 -4.10 -19.88 -18.18
CA ASP A 72 -2.73 -20.38 -18.16
C ASP A 72 -2.44 -20.85 -19.59
N ILE A 73 -1.59 -20.11 -20.32
CA ILE A 73 -1.17 -20.47 -21.69
C ILE A 73 -0.39 -21.81 -21.70
N TYR A 74 -0.19 -22.45 -20.53
CA TYR A 74 0.59 -23.68 -20.37
C TYR A 74 -0.08 -24.80 -19.55
N SER A 75 -1.32 -24.67 -19.05
CA SER A 75 -1.97 -25.79 -18.34
C SER A 75 -3.07 -26.42 -19.20
N LYS A 76 -2.80 -27.63 -19.71
CA LYS A 76 -3.83 -28.48 -20.34
C LYS A 76 -4.83 -28.95 -19.26
N GLY A 77 -6.07 -28.51 -19.43
CA GLY A 77 -7.34 -29.24 -19.18
C GLY A 77 -7.54 -29.96 -17.85
N GLN A 78 -8.47 -29.44 -17.04
CA GLN A 78 -9.64 -30.16 -16.51
C GLN A 78 -10.60 -29.14 -15.85
N MET A 79 -11.85 -29.09 -16.32
CA MET A 79 -12.90 -28.20 -15.82
C MET A 79 -13.74 -28.94 -14.77
N ASP A 80 -13.72 -28.47 -13.52
CA ASP A 80 -14.70 -28.84 -12.51
C ASP A 80 -15.98 -27.98 -12.61
N ARG A 81 -17.13 -28.65 -12.67
CA ARG A 81 -18.47 -28.08 -12.79
C ARG A 81 -19.05 -27.70 -11.42
N SER A 82 -18.74 -26.50 -10.92
CA SER A 82 -19.52 -25.89 -9.82
C SER A 82 -19.40 -24.36 -9.80
N SER A 83 -20.23 -23.64 -10.56
CA SER A 83 -20.33 -22.17 -10.42
C SER A 83 -21.59 -21.59 -11.03
N VAL A 84 -22.64 -21.42 -10.21
CA VAL A 84 -23.80 -20.53 -10.51
C VAL A 84 -24.15 -19.61 -9.32
N SER A 85 -23.41 -19.62 -8.20
CA SER A 85 -23.87 -19.00 -6.92
C SER A 85 -23.28 -17.62 -6.54
N LYS A 86 -22.56 -16.88 -7.40
CA LYS A 86 -21.70 -15.76 -6.92
C LYS A 86 -22.19 -14.33 -7.14
N ARG A 87 -23.34 -14.10 -7.82
CA ARG A 87 -23.94 -12.75 -7.96
C ARG A 87 -24.54 -12.17 -6.67
N ASN A 88 -24.60 -12.94 -5.57
CA ASN A 88 -25.38 -12.58 -4.38
C ASN A 88 -24.60 -11.81 -3.29
N LYS A 89 -23.27 -11.69 -3.35
CA LYS A 89 -22.45 -11.18 -2.23
C LYS A 89 -22.70 -9.70 -1.88
N TYR A 90 -22.67 -8.81 -2.88
CA TYR A 90 -22.89 -7.38 -2.67
C TYR A 90 -24.36 -6.99 -2.53
N SER A 91 -25.27 -7.71 -3.21
CA SER A 91 -26.71 -7.52 -3.02
C SER A 91 -27.09 -7.90 -1.60
N SER A 92 -26.71 -9.09 -1.12
CA SER A 92 -26.98 -9.52 0.26
C SER A 92 -26.34 -8.61 1.30
N MET A 93 -25.16 -8.04 1.04
CA MET A 93 -24.57 -7.01 1.91
C MET A 93 -25.43 -5.75 1.97
N ILE A 94 -25.83 -5.20 0.82
CA ILE A 94 -26.70 -4.00 0.78
C ILE A 94 -28.04 -4.32 1.45
N ASP A 95 -28.62 -5.47 1.17
CA ASP A 95 -29.89 -5.92 1.76
C ASP A 95 -29.75 -6.05 3.28
N ASN A 96 -28.68 -6.69 3.78
CA ASN A 96 -28.41 -6.83 5.21
C ASN A 96 -28.13 -5.49 5.92
N LEU A 97 -27.46 -4.56 5.25
CA LEU A 97 -27.18 -3.22 5.79
C LEU A 97 -28.46 -2.37 5.83
N MET A 98 -29.32 -2.47 4.81
CA MET A 98 -30.62 -1.78 4.77
C MET A 98 -31.62 -2.37 5.77
N LEU A 99 -31.57 -3.69 6.03
CA LEU A 99 -32.41 -4.37 7.01
C LEU A 99 -32.07 -3.99 8.46
N LYS A 100 -30.81 -3.66 8.77
CA LYS A 100 -30.39 -3.19 10.10
C LYS A 100 -31.04 -1.86 10.52
N HIS A 101 -31.39 -1.00 9.56
CA HIS A 101 -32.11 0.25 9.85
C HIS A 101 -33.63 0.09 9.91
N SER A 102 -34.16 -1.07 9.48
CA SER A 102 -35.61 -1.35 9.50
C SER A 102 -36.06 -2.10 10.76
N THR A 103 -35.14 -2.62 11.59
CA THR A 103 -35.45 -3.49 12.73
C THR A 103 -35.67 -2.76 14.07
N ASN A 104 -35.89 -1.44 14.05
CA ASN A 104 -36.42 -0.71 15.22
C ASN A 104 -37.96 -0.64 15.28
N ASN A 105 -38.67 -1.31 14.37
CA ASN A 105 -40.09 -1.57 14.54
C ASN A 105 -40.30 -3.07 14.78
N GLU A 106 -40.50 -3.43 16.05
CA GLU A 106 -41.15 -4.68 16.38
C GLU A 106 -42.54 -4.74 15.69
N ASN A 107 -42.87 -5.95 15.22
CA ASN A 107 -44.14 -6.35 14.62
C ASN A 107 -44.42 -5.86 13.19
N ASN A 108 -43.98 -6.67 12.22
CA ASN A 108 -44.90 -7.20 11.21
C ASN A 108 -44.29 -8.42 10.53
N LYS A 109 -44.92 -9.59 10.73
CA LYS A 109 -44.80 -10.74 9.82
C LYS A 109 -45.36 -10.28 8.47
N ILE A 110 -44.51 -10.19 7.44
CA ILE A 110 -44.97 -10.06 6.06
C ILE A 110 -44.65 -11.39 5.39
N GLU A 111 -45.73 -12.08 5.03
CA GLU A 111 -45.76 -13.37 4.35
C GLU A 111 -45.02 -13.34 3.01
N ASP A 112 -44.33 -14.45 2.72
CA ASP A 112 -43.65 -14.73 1.47
C ASP A 112 -44.59 -14.63 0.26
N PHE A 113 -44.54 -13.51 -0.47
CA PHE A 113 -45.16 -13.41 -1.79
C PHE A 113 -44.25 -14.07 -2.84
N HIS A 114 -44.48 -15.38 -3.04
CA HIS A 114 -44.01 -16.12 -4.20
C HIS A 114 -44.57 -15.52 -5.50
N LEU A 115 -43.74 -14.78 -6.25
CA LEU A 115 -44.02 -14.44 -7.64
C LEU A 115 -43.37 -15.48 -8.58
N ASN A 116 -44.22 -16.39 -9.06
CA ASN A 116 -43.98 -17.26 -10.20
C ASN A 116 -43.43 -16.46 -11.40
N ARG A 117 -42.18 -16.74 -11.82
CA ARG A 117 -41.67 -16.31 -13.13
C ARG A 117 -41.79 -17.47 -14.13
N PRO A 118 -42.26 -17.21 -15.37
CA PRO A 118 -42.22 -18.21 -16.43
C PRO A 118 -40.78 -18.44 -16.88
N ARG A 119 -40.37 -19.71 -16.98
CA ARG A 119 -39.15 -20.13 -17.66
C ARG A 119 -39.33 -19.89 -19.16
N SER A 120 -38.62 -18.91 -19.71
CA SER A 120 -38.36 -18.86 -21.15
C SER A 120 -37.03 -19.56 -21.42
N ASP A 121 -37.11 -20.78 -21.94
CA ASP A 121 -36.01 -21.51 -22.55
C ASP A 121 -35.48 -20.76 -23.77
N LEU A 122 -34.28 -20.20 -23.66
CA LEU A 122 -33.44 -19.87 -24.81
C LEU A 122 -32.00 -20.27 -24.49
N ILE A 123 -31.69 -21.53 -24.79
CA ILE A 123 -30.34 -22.05 -24.92
C ILE A 123 -29.66 -21.30 -26.07
N SER A 124 -28.72 -20.40 -25.77
CA SER A 124 -27.64 -20.10 -26.72
C SER A 124 -26.37 -19.59 -26.03
N LYS A 125 -25.27 -20.30 -26.29
CA LYS A 125 -23.86 -19.93 -26.13
C LYS A 125 -23.41 -19.57 -24.71
N SER A 126 -22.90 -20.61 -24.04
CA SER A 126 -21.95 -20.54 -22.93
C SER A 126 -20.81 -19.55 -23.23
N LYS A 127 -20.91 -18.32 -22.71
CA LYS A 127 -19.78 -17.40 -22.60
C LYS A 127 -19.13 -17.64 -21.23
N LEU A 128 -17.85 -17.99 -21.27
CA LEU A 128 -16.92 -18.11 -20.16
C LEU A 128 -17.10 -16.93 -19.18
N GLU A 129 -17.62 -17.20 -17.98
CA GLU A 129 -17.75 -16.19 -16.94
C GLU A 129 -16.40 -15.98 -16.23
N ILE A 130 -15.88 -14.76 -16.37
CA ILE A 130 -14.67 -14.22 -15.76
C ILE A 130 -14.79 -14.26 -14.22
N LYS A 131 -13.87 -14.94 -13.53
CA LYS A 131 -13.73 -14.89 -12.07
C LYS A 131 -12.75 -13.77 -11.66
N LEU A 132 -13.28 -12.56 -11.42
CA LEU A 132 -12.62 -11.54 -10.60
C LEU A 132 -12.63 -12.00 -9.13
N THR A 133 -11.63 -11.66 -8.32
CA THR A 133 -11.78 -11.78 -6.86
C THR A 133 -12.80 -10.72 -6.42
N ASP A 134 -13.94 -11.14 -5.88
CA ASP A 134 -15.06 -10.30 -5.42
C ASP A 134 -14.70 -9.36 -4.24
N THR A 135 -13.48 -8.81 -4.15
CA THR A 135 -13.01 -7.97 -3.04
C THR A 135 -12.65 -6.56 -3.51
N LEU A 136 -13.28 -5.52 -2.95
CA LEU A 136 -13.00 -4.13 -3.33
C LEU A 136 -11.64 -3.68 -2.78
N ARG A 137 -10.77 -3.16 -3.65
CA ARG A 137 -9.45 -2.63 -3.26
C ARG A 137 -9.55 -1.13 -3.03
N ILE A 138 -9.41 -0.69 -1.79
CA ILE A 138 -9.62 0.70 -1.38
C ILE A 138 -8.28 1.44 -1.28
N ALA A 139 -8.23 2.65 -1.82
CA ALA A 139 -7.16 3.62 -1.56
C ALA A 139 -7.74 4.89 -0.94
N ILE A 140 -7.27 5.29 0.24
CA ILE A 140 -7.73 6.51 0.90
C ILE A 140 -6.76 7.64 0.53
N VAL A 141 -7.26 8.68 -0.14
CA VAL A 141 -6.49 9.80 -0.67
C VAL A 141 -6.79 11.06 0.12
N LYS A 142 -5.89 11.48 1.02
CA LYS A 142 -5.97 12.77 1.72
C LYS A 142 -5.35 13.86 0.85
N ILE A 143 -6.09 14.93 0.57
CA ILE A 143 -5.59 16.12 -0.13
C ILE A 143 -5.54 17.28 0.85
N ARG A 144 -4.33 17.69 1.22
CA ARG A 144 -4.09 18.80 2.13
C ARG A 144 -4.18 20.14 1.40
N GLN A 145 -4.83 21.12 2.04
CA GLN A 145 -4.93 22.49 1.54
C GLN A 145 -5.41 22.56 0.07
N PHE A 146 -6.41 21.74 -0.30
CA PHE A 146 -6.82 21.59 -1.69
C PHE A 146 -7.25 22.91 -2.37
N ARG A 147 -7.67 23.90 -1.57
CA ARG A 147 -8.03 25.26 -2.01
C ARG A 147 -6.85 26.05 -2.56
N ASP A 148 -5.65 25.78 -2.03
CA ASP A 148 -4.41 26.48 -2.36
C ASP A 148 -3.69 25.77 -3.54
N ILE A 149 -4.19 24.63 -4.00
CA ILE A 149 -3.61 23.85 -5.11
C ILE A 149 -4.05 24.45 -6.45
N ASP A 150 -3.09 24.65 -7.36
CA ASP A 150 -3.36 25.13 -8.72
C ASP A 150 -4.39 24.25 -9.47
N PRO A 151 -5.34 24.84 -10.23
CA PRO A 151 -6.34 24.08 -10.97
C PRO A 151 -5.77 23.03 -11.95
N THR A 152 -4.57 23.26 -12.50
CA THR A 152 -3.85 22.30 -13.37
C THR A 152 -3.42 21.08 -12.57
N ALA A 153 -2.89 21.29 -11.37
CA ALA A 153 -2.52 20.20 -10.47
C ALA A 153 -3.76 19.42 -10.01
N LEU A 154 -4.88 20.08 -9.70
CA LEU A 154 -6.15 19.42 -9.37
C LEU A 154 -6.67 18.54 -10.53
N LYS A 155 -6.60 19.04 -11.78
CA LYS A 155 -6.92 18.23 -12.98
C LYS A 155 -6.00 17.02 -13.14
N GLY A 156 -4.70 17.18 -12.89
CA GLY A 156 -3.75 16.08 -12.95
C GLY A 156 -3.96 15.05 -11.85
N ILE A 157 -4.31 15.48 -10.63
CA ILE A 157 -4.70 14.59 -9.53
C ILE A 157 -5.97 13.81 -9.91
N ALA A 158 -6.98 14.47 -10.49
CA ALA A 158 -8.18 13.79 -10.99
C ALA A 158 -7.85 12.71 -12.03
N PHE A 159 -6.89 12.96 -12.92
CA PHE A 159 -6.43 11.97 -13.87
C PHE A 159 -5.67 10.80 -13.20
N THR A 160 -4.93 11.06 -12.12
CA THR A 160 -4.34 9.99 -11.29
C THR A 160 -5.41 9.15 -10.61
N LEU A 161 -6.49 9.75 -10.09
CA LEU A 161 -7.64 9.01 -9.55
C LEU A 161 -8.30 8.13 -10.62
N TYR A 162 -8.48 8.65 -11.83
CA TYR A 162 -8.96 7.88 -12.97
C TYR A 162 -8.09 6.64 -13.24
N LYS A 163 -6.76 6.80 -13.26
CA LYS A 163 -5.82 5.67 -13.44
C LYS A 163 -5.92 4.63 -12.32
N LEU A 164 -6.11 5.05 -11.07
CA LEU A 164 -6.33 4.13 -9.95
C LEU A 164 -7.57 3.25 -10.19
N ILE A 165 -8.68 3.87 -10.60
CA ILE A 165 -9.92 3.15 -10.93
C ILE A 165 -9.70 2.15 -12.06
N LYS A 166 -8.97 2.55 -13.11
CA LYS A 166 -8.63 1.64 -14.23
C LYS A 166 -7.75 0.46 -13.81
N LEU A 167 -6.94 0.62 -12.77
CA LEU A 167 -6.16 -0.47 -12.18
C LEU A 167 -6.98 -1.36 -11.23
N GLY A 168 -8.27 -1.09 -11.05
CA GLY A 168 -9.15 -1.84 -10.16
C GLY A 168 -9.03 -1.43 -8.69
N VAL A 169 -8.56 -0.21 -8.43
CA VAL A 169 -8.50 0.38 -7.09
C VAL A 169 -9.57 1.46 -6.97
N SER A 170 -10.41 1.38 -5.95
CA SER A 170 -11.47 2.34 -5.64
C SER A 170 -10.95 3.42 -4.69
N PRO A 171 -10.76 4.67 -5.15
CA PRO A 171 -10.28 5.74 -4.30
C PRO A 171 -11.40 6.30 -3.41
N ILE A 172 -11.08 6.62 -2.16
CA ILE A 172 -11.87 7.45 -1.25
C ILE A 172 -11.11 8.75 -1.05
N VAL A 173 -11.68 9.88 -1.44
CA VAL A 173 -10.98 11.17 -1.36
C VAL A 173 -11.39 11.89 -0.08
N LEU A 174 -10.43 12.22 0.76
CA LEU A 174 -10.60 13.06 1.94
C LEU A 174 -10.00 14.44 1.67
N LEU A 175 -10.82 15.47 1.82
CA LEU A 175 -10.36 16.87 1.77
C LEU A 175 -9.98 17.30 3.18
N ASP A 176 -8.77 17.82 3.38
CA ASP A 176 -8.27 18.22 4.69
C ASP A 176 -8.96 19.50 5.21
N THR A 177 -9.22 19.55 6.52
CA THR A 177 -9.86 20.66 7.25
C THR A 177 -9.04 21.16 8.43
N ASP A 178 -7.78 20.72 8.58
CA ASP A 178 -6.97 21.08 9.76
C ASP A 178 -6.79 22.60 9.92
N LYS A 179 -6.77 23.38 8.81
CA LYS A 179 -6.74 24.86 8.85
C LYS A 179 -8.06 25.43 9.37
N GLU A 180 -9.19 24.90 8.89
CA GLU A 180 -10.52 25.32 9.28
C GLU A 180 -10.80 25.03 10.75
N VAL A 181 -10.40 23.85 11.24
CA VAL A 181 -10.50 23.48 12.67
C VAL A 181 -9.74 24.48 13.54
N GLN A 182 -8.52 24.86 13.15
CA GLN A 182 -7.72 25.83 13.89
C GLN A 182 -8.32 27.24 13.85
N ALA A 183 -8.80 27.67 12.68
CA ALA A 183 -9.36 29.02 12.49
C ALA A 183 -10.71 29.22 13.18
N LEU A 184 -11.48 28.15 13.40
CA LEU A 184 -12.82 28.19 13.98
C LEU A 184 -12.86 27.78 15.46
N ASN A 185 -11.70 27.57 16.08
CA ASN A 185 -11.64 27.17 17.48
C ASN A 185 -12.12 28.33 18.39
N GLY A 186 -13.23 28.12 19.11
CA GLY A 186 -13.85 29.12 19.97
C GLY A 186 -14.80 30.10 19.26
N GLU A 187 -15.07 29.91 17.97
CA GLU A 187 -15.99 30.75 17.20
C GLU A 187 -17.48 30.41 17.42
N SER A 188 -18.37 31.33 17.06
CA SER A 188 -19.82 31.13 17.18
C SER A 188 -20.35 30.03 16.23
N ASP A 189 -21.39 29.31 16.65
CA ASP A 189 -21.99 28.22 15.85
C ASP A 189 -22.43 28.67 14.45
N ALA A 190 -22.95 29.89 14.32
CA ALA A 190 -23.40 30.45 13.04
C ALA A 190 -22.23 30.61 12.06
N MET A 191 -21.06 31.03 12.55
CA MET A 191 -19.85 31.16 11.75
C MET A 191 -19.30 29.80 11.32
N VAL A 192 -19.36 28.80 12.21
CA VAL A 192 -19.02 27.41 11.89
C VAL A 192 -19.91 26.88 10.78
N GLN A 193 -21.24 27.02 10.87
CA GLN A 193 -22.17 26.56 9.83
C GLN A 193 -21.93 27.26 8.48
N LYS A 194 -21.66 28.57 8.48
CA LYS A 194 -21.33 29.32 7.26
C LYS A 194 -20.04 28.80 6.61
N SER A 195 -19.02 28.51 7.42
CA SER A 195 -17.75 27.95 6.94
C SER A 195 -17.91 26.54 6.38
N ILE A 196 -18.73 25.70 7.01
CA ILE A 196 -19.13 24.38 6.51
C ILE A 196 -19.82 24.53 5.13
N ALA A 197 -20.78 25.44 4.99
CA ALA A 197 -21.47 25.65 3.71
C ALA A 197 -20.51 26.11 2.59
N ASN A 198 -19.61 27.05 2.89
CA ASN A 198 -18.62 27.54 1.93
C ASN A 198 -17.65 26.43 1.52
N TYR A 199 -17.11 25.69 2.49
CA TYR A 199 -16.24 24.57 2.18
C TYR A 199 -16.98 23.52 1.33
N HIS A 200 -18.27 23.30 1.57
CA HIS A 200 -19.04 22.33 0.82
C HIS A 200 -19.14 22.73 -0.67
N GLN A 201 -19.41 24.00 -0.96
CA GLN A 201 -19.45 24.52 -2.33
C GLN A 201 -18.12 24.31 -3.06
N GLN A 202 -17.00 24.47 -2.36
CA GLN A 202 -15.68 24.28 -2.94
C GLN A 202 -15.37 22.80 -3.20
N ALA A 203 -15.82 21.90 -2.33
CA ALA A 203 -15.73 20.46 -2.57
C ALA A 203 -16.53 20.04 -3.83
N LEU A 204 -17.72 20.61 -4.05
CA LEU A 204 -18.49 20.39 -5.28
C LEU A 204 -17.75 20.90 -6.52
N SER A 205 -17.05 22.03 -6.43
CA SER A 205 -16.21 22.52 -7.52
C SER A 205 -15.11 21.50 -7.89
N PHE A 206 -14.47 20.88 -6.90
CA PHE A 206 -13.48 19.84 -7.15
C PHE A 206 -14.10 18.55 -7.72
N ILE A 207 -15.26 18.13 -7.24
CA ILE A 207 -16.03 17.01 -7.83
C ILE A 207 -16.30 17.26 -9.31
N ASN A 208 -16.73 18.46 -9.68
CA ASN A 208 -16.95 18.82 -11.09
C ASN A 208 -15.66 18.73 -11.92
N ILE A 209 -14.49 19.02 -11.34
CA ILE A 209 -13.19 18.83 -12.02
C ILE A 209 -12.91 17.34 -12.24
N ILE A 210 -13.19 16.50 -11.25
CA ILE A 210 -13.03 15.04 -11.36
C ILE A 210 -13.91 14.48 -12.47
N GLU A 211 -15.20 14.82 -12.47
CA GLU A 211 -16.17 14.34 -13.47
C GLU A 211 -15.80 14.80 -14.87
N LYS A 212 -15.47 16.09 -15.06
CA LYS A 212 -14.97 16.60 -16.34
C LYS A 212 -13.72 15.86 -16.82
N CYS A 213 -12.83 15.47 -15.90
CA CYS A 213 -11.67 14.68 -16.26
C CYS A 213 -12.06 13.27 -16.70
N PHE A 214 -13.00 12.63 -16.00
CA PHE A 214 -13.44 11.27 -16.34
C PHE A 214 -14.12 11.24 -17.71
N HIS A 215 -15.02 12.17 -17.98
CA HIS A 215 -15.69 12.31 -19.28
C HIS A 215 -14.75 12.57 -20.46
N LYS A 216 -13.55 13.10 -20.20
CA LYS A 216 -12.54 13.31 -21.25
C LYS A 216 -11.90 11.99 -21.72
N TYR A 217 -11.83 10.99 -20.85
CA TYR A 217 -11.09 9.74 -21.10
C TYR A 217 -11.99 8.50 -21.14
N GLU A 218 -13.30 8.66 -20.97
CA GLU A 218 -14.28 7.59 -21.00
C GLU A 218 -15.60 8.12 -21.55
N ASP A 219 -15.98 7.60 -22.73
CA ASP A 219 -17.12 8.08 -23.51
C ASP A 219 -18.48 7.72 -22.88
N ASP A 220 -18.51 6.70 -22.01
CA ASP A 220 -19.76 6.13 -21.49
C ASP A 220 -20.33 6.85 -20.24
N ASN A 221 -19.71 7.93 -19.77
CA ASN A 221 -20.11 8.66 -18.55
C ASN A 221 -20.30 7.78 -17.28
N GLU A 222 -19.71 6.59 -17.25
CA GLU A 222 -19.94 5.61 -16.17
C GLU A 222 -19.30 6.01 -14.84
N LEU A 223 -18.20 6.78 -14.88
CA LEU A 223 -17.48 7.22 -13.69
C LEU A 223 -17.97 8.58 -13.23
N SER A 224 -18.24 8.69 -11.93
CA SER A 224 -18.66 9.93 -11.28
C SER A 224 -18.02 10.06 -9.89
N ALA A 225 -18.14 11.23 -9.29
CA ALA A 225 -17.71 11.47 -7.92
C ALA A 225 -18.86 12.06 -7.10
N ARG A 226 -18.95 11.73 -5.81
CA ARG A 226 -20.07 12.16 -4.96
C ARG A 226 -19.56 12.67 -3.61
N ALA A 227 -20.09 13.81 -3.18
CA ALA A 227 -19.86 14.31 -1.83
C ALA A 227 -20.62 13.44 -0.81
N ILE A 228 -19.91 12.94 0.19
CA ILE A 228 -20.48 12.18 1.31
C ILE A 228 -20.58 13.09 2.53
N ARG A 229 -21.79 13.27 3.05
CA ARG A 229 -22.09 14.12 4.23
C ARG A 229 -22.70 13.26 5.34
N GLY A 230 -22.56 13.71 6.59
CA GLY A 230 -23.18 13.06 7.74
C GLY A 230 -22.66 11.66 8.00
N LEU A 231 -21.40 11.38 7.63
CA LEU A 231 -20.80 10.06 7.80
C LEU A 231 -20.39 9.81 9.25
N PHE A 232 -20.07 10.88 9.99
CA PHE A 232 -19.48 10.81 11.32
C PHE A 232 -20.41 11.39 12.37
N GLU A 233 -20.53 10.69 13.49
CA GLU A 233 -21.30 11.11 14.64
C GLU A 233 -20.55 10.79 15.92
N GLN A 234 -20.64 11.70 16.88
CA GLN A 234 -20.17 11.49 18.24
C GLN A 234 -21.37 11.38 19.16
N LYS A 235 -21.55 10.18 19.73
CA LYS A 235 -22.61 9.89 20.69
C LYS A 235 -22.33 10.56 22.03
N PHE A 236 -23.40 10.80 22.82
CA PHE A 236 -23.31 11.46 24.13
C PHE A 236 -22.29 10.82 25.10
N ASP A 237 -22.13 9.49 25.05
CA ASP A 237 -21.29 8.70 25.97
C ASP A 237 -19.90 8.35 25.38
N GLU A 238 -19.59 8.80 24.16
CA GLU A 238 -18.33 8.47 23.49
C GLU A 238 -17.50 9.72 23.21
N ASP A 239 -16.21 9.68 23.55
CA ASP A 239 -15.25 10.75 23.23
C ASP A 239 -14.74 10.68 21.78
N ARG A 240 -15.19 9.71 20.99
CA ARG A 240 -14.72 9.47 19.63
C ARG A 240 -15.87 9.53 18.63
N PHE A 241 -15.56 10.01 17.43
CA PHE A 241 -16.46 9.91 16.30
C PHE A 241 -16.44 8.49 15.74
N SER A 242 -17.62 7.99 15.35
CA SER A 242 -17.79 6.73 14.65
C SER A 242 -18.59 6.93 13.37
N MET A 243 -18.48 5.98 12.44
CA MET A 243 -19.23 5.99 11.20
C MET A 243 -20.65 5.47 11.41
N THR A 244 -21.64 6.36 11.40
CA THR A 244 -23.06 6.00 11.65
C THR A 244 -23.67 5.19 10.51
N LEU A 245 -23.37 5.59 9.26
CA LEU A 245 -23.95 5.00 8.05
C LEU A 245 -22.84 4.59 7.05
N PRO A 246 -22.20 3.43 7.26
CA PRO A 246 -21.19 2.90 6.34
C PRO A 246 -21.67 2.76 4.89
N GLU A 247 -22.97 2.60 4.68
CA GLU A 247 -23.63 2.45 3.39
C GLU A 247 -23.39 3.67 2.49
N LEU A 248 -23.35 4.87 3.09
CA LEU A 248 -23.08 6.12 2.37
C LEU A 248 -21.71 6.09 1.69
N LEU A 249 -20.77 5.30 2.21
CA LEU A 249 -19.44 5.13 1.66
C LEU A 249 -19.36 3.88 0.76
N LEU A 250 -19.85 2.74 1.24
CA LEU A 250 -19.67 1.44 0.59
C LEU A 250 -20.54 1.28 -0.67
N ILE A 251 -21.75 1.85 -0.70
CA ILE A 251 -22.62 1.79 -1.88
C ILE A 251 -21.99 2.53 -3.07
N PRO A 252 -21.57 3.81 -2.97
CA PRO A 252 -20.88 4.51 -4.05
C PRO A 252 -19.63 3.76 -4.55
N ILE A 253 -18.80 3.26 -3.63
CA ILE A 253 -17.59 2.51 -3.97
C ILE A 253 -17.92 1.26 -4.78
N SER A 254 -18.95 0.51 -4.38
CA SER A 254 -19.40 -0.70 -5.10
C SER A 254 -19.93 -0.41 -6.51
N GLN A 255 -20.39 0.83 -6.74
CA GLN A 255 -20.92 1.32 -8.01
C GLN A 255 -19.87 2.01 -8.90
N GLY A 256 -18.66 2.23 -8.37
CA GLY A 256 -17.56 2.89 -9.12
C GLY A 256 -17.60 4.41 -9.03
N ILE A 257 -18.44 4.93 -8.15
CA ILE A 257 -18.52 6.35 -7.82
C ILE A 257 -17.41 6.64 -6.80
N VAL A 258 -16.62 7.67 -7.02
CA VAL A 258 -15.57 8.12 -6.09
C VAL A 258 -16.22 8.91 -4.94
N PRO A 259 -16.25 8.39 -3.71
CA PRO A 259 -16.72 9.16 -2.57
C PRO A 259 -15.68 10.25 -2.22
N VAL A 260 -16.16 11.49 -2.14
CA VAL A 260 -15.42 12.63 -1.60
C VAL A 260 -15.95 12.87 -0.19
N VAL A 261 -15.22 12.38 0.80
CA VAL A 261 -15.58 12.41 2.21
C VAL A 261 -15.35 13.80 2.78
N TYR A 262 -16.40 14.27 3.45
CA TYR A 262 -16.43 15.56 4.09
C TYR A 262 -16.12 15.40 5.59
N PRO A 263 -15.04 16.01 6.12
CA PRO A 263 -14.64 15.86 7.52
C PRO A 263 -15.48 16.76 8.44
N VAL A 264 -16.80 16.56 8.42
CA VAL A 264 -17.75 17.20 9.32
C VAL A 264 -18.51 16.11 10.06
N GLY A 265 -18.49 16.20 11.37
CA GLY A 265 -19.20 15.29 12.27
C GLY A 265 -20.38 15.98 12.92
N TYR A 266 -21.37 15.19 13.29
CA TYR A 266 -22.47 15.62 14.15
C TYR A 266 -22.16 15.26 15.60
N MET A 267 -22.23 16.24 16.49
CA MET A 267 -22.15 16.00 17.93
C MET A 267 -23.55 15.97 18.52
N ASP A 268 -23.92 14.81 19.07
CA ASP A 268 -25.19 14.65 19.77
C ASP A 268 -25.27 15.62 20.96
N LYS A 269 -24.16 15.72 21.70
CA LYS A 269 -23.99 16.69 22.78
C LYS A 269 -23.96 18.10 22.22
N GLY A 270 -25.13 18.75 22.26
CA GLY A 270 -25.33 20.12 21.79
C GLY A 270 -25.93 20.24 20.41
N SER A 271 -26.22 19.12 19.72
CA SER A 271 -26.91 19.06 18.42
C SER A 271 -26.29 19.98 17.36
N LYS A 272 -24.97 19.87 17.18
CA LYS A 272 -24.17 20.77 16.34
C LYS A 272 -23.30 20.00 15.36
N ASN A 273 -23.13 20.57 14.16
CA ASN A 273 -22.09 20.10 13.23
C ASN A 273 -20.76 20.76 13.56
N VAL A 274 -19.70 19.96 13.60
CA VAL A 274 -18.33 20.40 13.87
C VAL A 274 -17.39 19.91 12.78
N PHE A 275 -16.37 20.71 12.47
CA PHE A 275 -15.27 20.22 11.65
C PHE A 275 -14.46 19.19 12.44
N LEU A 276 -14.08 18.11 11.78
CA LEU A 276 -13.20 17.10 12.34
C LEU A 276 -11.78 17.34 11.85
N SER A 277 -10.80 16.97 12.67
CA SER A 277 -9.42 16.89 12.20
C SER A 277 -9.28 15.75 11.20
N SER A 278 -8.39 15.91 10.23
CA SER A 278 -8.11 14.87 9.25
C SER A 278 -7.59 13.57 9.89
N GLU A 279 -6.88 13.69 11.02
CA GLU A 279 -6.42 12.56 11.84
C GLU A 279 -7.60 11.76 12.40
N ALA A 280 -8.57 12.43 13.04
CA ALA A 280 -9.74 11.76 13.63
C ALA A 280 -10.55 11.02 12.56
N VAL A 281 -10.77 11.67 11.40
CA VAL A 281 -11.51 11.08 10.28
C VAL A 281 -10.80 9.86 9.72
N LEU A 282 -9.49 9.93 9.47
CA LEU A 282 -8.75 8.79 8.91
C LEU A 282 -8.68 7.62 9.88
N GLN A 283 -8.52 7.88 11.18
CA GLN A 283 -8.54 6.82 12.20
C GLN A 283 -9.91 6.16 12.30
N CYS A 284 -11.00 6.94 12.33
CA CYS A 284 -12.37 6.43 12.29
C CYS A 284 -12.61 5.58 11.03
N LEU A 285 -12.31 6.11 9.84
CA LEU A 285 -12.45 5.36 8.59
C LEU A 285 -11.66 4.05 8.61
N ALA A 286 -10.40 4.06 9.05
CA ALA A 286 -9.57 2.86 9.07
C ALA A 286 -10.09 1.80 10.07
N THR A 287 -10.45 2.22 11.28
CA THR A 287 -10.91 1.32 12.35
C THR A 287 -12.30 0.76 12.07
N ASP A 288 -13.24 1.58 11.60
CA ASP A 288 -14.61 1.16 11.33
C ASP A 288 -14.69 0.28 10.08
N LEU A 289 -13.97 0.62 9.01
CA LEU A 289 -13.87 -0.22 7.82
C LEU A 289 -13.22 -1.57 8.15
N LYS A 290 -12.13 -1.58 8.95
CA LYS A 290 -11.54 -2.84 9.41
C LYS A 290 -12.55 -3.67 10.19
N SER A 291 -13.25 -3.06 11.14
CA SER A 291 -14.24 -3.75 11.97
C SER A 291 -15.40 -4.31 11.14
N LEU A 292 -15.85 -3.59 10.12
CA LEU A 292 -16.87 -4.05 9.18
C LEU A 292 -16.38 -5.26 8.36
N ASN A 293 -15.16 -5.20 7.85
CA ASN A 293 -14.58 -6.30 7.08
C ASN A 293 -14.31 -7.52 7.97
N ASP A 294 -13.85 -7.34 9.21
CA ASP A 294 -13.63 -8.42 10.16
C ASP A 294 -14.93 -9.14 10.52
N ARG A 295 -16.04 -8.40 10.72
CA ARG A 295 -17.37 -9.00 10.92
C ARG A 295 -17.80 -9.83 9.70
N HIS A 296 -17.70 -9.26 8.50
CA HIS A 296 -18.03 -9.98 7.27
C HIS A 296 -17.20 -11.27 7.10
N ARG A 297 -15.91 -11.24 7.46
CA ARG A 297 -15.04 -12.43 7.40
C ARG A 297 -15.49 -13.54 8.35
N LEU A 298 -16.10 -13.21 9.48
CA LEU A 298 -16.64 -14.20 10.41
C LEU A 298 -17.86 -14.91 9.80
N ASP A 299 -18.71 -14.16 9.09
CA ASP A 299 -19.95 -14.66 8.51
C ASP A 299 -19.75 -15.42 7.18
N HIS A 300 -18.64 -15.17 6.47
CA HIS A 300 -18.40 -15.67 5.10
C HIS A 300 -17.02 -16.35 4.93
N ASP A 301 -16.70 -17.34 5.77
CA ASP A 301 -15.53 -18.23 5.60
C ASP A 301 -14.18 -17.50 5.37
N LYS A 302 -13.94 -16.41 6.12
CA LYS A 302 -12.72 -15.58 6.04
C LYS A 302 -12.52 -14.84 4.72
N GLU A 303 -13.53 -14.78 3.84
CA GLU A 303 -13.45 -13.96 2.64
C GLU A 303 -13.53 -12.46 3.00
N ASN A 304 -12.57 -11.69 2.52
CA ASN A 304 -12.65 -10.23 2.60
C ASN A 304 -13.79 -9.71 1.72
N LEU A 305 -14.43 -8.64 2.17
CA LEU A 305 -15.33 -7.83 1.38
C LEU A 305 -14.56 -6.71 0.67
N PHE A 306 -13.65 -6.08 1.41
CA PHE A 306 -12.74 -5.06 0.87
C PHE A 306 -11.40 -5.10 1.60
N THR A 307 -10.38 -4.50 0.98
CA THR A 307 -9.04 -4.32 1.55
C THR A 307 -8.62 -2.87 1.41
N ILE A 308 -8.10 -2.27 2.48
CA ILE A 308 -7.44 -0.96 2.38
C ILE A 308 -5.99 -1.22 1.99
N GLU A 309 -5.61 -0.83 0.77
CA GLU A 309 -4.28 -1.11 0.24
C GLU A 309 -3.33 0.08 0.34
N LYS A 310 -3.87 1.31 0.25
CA LYS A 310 -3.07 2.53 0.15
C LYS A 310 -3.65 3.66 0.98
N TYR A 311 -2.78 4.37 1.70
CA TYR A 311 -3.05 5.71 2.22
C TYR A 311 -2.18 6.70 1.45
N ILE A 312 -2.79 7.62 0.72
CA ILE A 312 -2.07 8.56 -0.16
C ILE A 312 -2.29 9.96 0.38
N PHE A 313 -1.25 10.57 0.90
CA PHE A 313 -1.26 11.94 1.40
C PHE A 313 -0.62 12.84 0.35
N ILE A 314 -1.44 13.71 -0.25
CA ILE A 314 -1.00 14.77 -1.15
C ILE A 314 -0.84 16.02 -0.29
N ASP A 315 0.42 16.34 0.04
CA ASP A 315 0.82 17.43 0.94
C ASP A 315 1.78 18.38 0.20
N PRO A 316 1.55 19.71 0.20
CA PRO A 316 2.49 20.67 -0.38
C PRO A 316 3.95 20.52 0.06
N LEU A 317 4.21 20.05 1.29
CA LEU A 317 5.58 19.82 1.78
C LEU A 317 6.22 18.55 1.20
N GLY A 318 5.42 17.60 0.70
CA GLY A 318 5.90 16.34 0.16
C GLY A 318 6.32 15.31 1.21
N GLY A 319 7.14 14.36 0.77
CA GLY A 319 7.63 13.23 1.58
C GLY A 319 8.40 13.64 2.83
N ILE A 320 8.65 12.66 3.71
CA ILE A 320 9.38 12.85 4.96
C ILE A 320 10.86 13.08 4.65
N PRO A 321 11.46 14.22 5.03
CA PRO A 321 12.82 14.56 4.64
C PRO A 321 13.88 13.74 5.38
N SER A 322 15.04 13.57 4.74
CA SER A 322 16.18 12.76 5.17
C SER A 322 17.50 13.53 5.02
N LEU A 323 18.29 13.58 6.08
CA LEU A 323 19.66 14.08 6.13
C LEU A 323 20.59 13.26 5.23
N GLU A 324 20.44 11.94 5.20
CA GLU A 324 21.25 11.07 4.34
C GLU A 324 21.14 11.46 2.87
N ARG A 325 19.99 12.02 2.47
CA ARG A 325 19.67 12.41 1.09
C ARG A 325 19.68 13.91 0.86
N TYR A 326 20.56 14.65 1.54
CA TYR A 326 20.70 16.10 1.35
C TYR A 326 19.37 16.86 1.58
N LYS A 327 18.61 16.46 2.61
CA LYS A 327 17.28 17.00 2.98
C LYS A 327 16.16 16.68 1.97
N SER A 328 16.38 15.74 1.06
CA SER A 328 15.34 15.17 0.20
C SER A 328 14.51 14.11 0.93
N ALA A 329 13.39 13.67 0.37
CA ALA A 329 12.55 12.67 1.00
C ALA A 329 13.23 11.29 1.15
N HIS A 330 12.96 10.65 2.29
CA HIS A 330 13.14 9.21 2.50
C HIS A 330 12.37 8.45 1.41
N VAL A 331 13.07 7.57 0.68
CA VAL A 331 12.48 6.82 -0.44
C VAL A 331 11.46 5.79 0.06
N TYR A 332 11.86 5.04 1.08
CA TYR A 332 11.11 3.97 1.71
C TYR A 332 11.42 3.96 3.20
N ILE A 333 10.38 3.88 4.03
CA ILE A 333 10.47 3.84 5.49
C ILE A 333 9.84 2.53 5.98
N ASN A 334 10.64 1.72 6.68
CA ASN A 334 10.21 0.59 7.49
C ASN A 334 9.90 1.07 8.91
N LEU A 335 8.63 1.33 9.24
CA LEU A 335 8.26 1.93 10.52
C LEU A 335 8.68 1.11 11.74
N LEU A 336 8.69 -0.23 11.65
CA LEU A 336 9.13 -1.08 12.75
C LEU A 336 10.62 -0.93 13.10
N GLN A 337 11.42 -0.35 12.21
CA GLN A 337 12.86 -0.22 12.38
C GLN A 337 13.31 1.24 12.44
N GLU A 338 12.82 2.10 11.54
CA GLU A 338 13.36 3.43 11.30
C GLU A 338 12.56 4.56 11.98
N TYR A 339 11.41 4.27 12.64
CA TYR A 339 10.50 5.32 13.11
C TYR A 339 11.15 6.27 14.14
N GLU A 340 11.74 5.75 15.22
CA GLU A 340 12.33 6.59 16.28
C GLU A 340 13.56 7.37 15.78
N ASP A 341 14.36 6.75 14.92
CA ASP A 341 15.52 7.39 14.30
C ASP A 341 15.10 8.56 13.42
N ILE A 342 14.05 8.39 12.60
CA ILE A 342 13.51 9.45 11.74
C ILE A 342 12.87 10.57 12.59
N VAL A 343 12.16 10.22 13.66
CA VAL A 343 11.62 11.23 14.58
C VAL A 343 12.77 12.07 15.16
N SER A 344 13.81 11.41 15.67
CA SER A 344 15.01 12.07 16.20
C SER A 344 15.70 12.94 15.14
N GLU A 345 15.84 12.42 13.92
CA GLU A 345 16.38 13.12 12.76
C GLU A 345 15.65 14.44 12.49
N LEU A 346 14.32 14.43 12.47
CA LEU A 346 13.50 15.61 12.23
C LEU A 346 13.67 16.71 13.31
N TYR A 347 14.13 16.35 14.51
CA TYR A 347 14.43 17.29 15.60
C TYR A 347 15.85 17.90 15.54
N ILE A 348 16.75 17.41 14.67
CA ILE A 348 18.14 17.90 14.54
C ILE A 348 18.25 19.37 14.04
N GLY A 349 17.12 19.99 13.65
CA GLY A 349 17.05 21.45 13.43
C GLY A 349 17.34 21.92 12.01
N PHE A 350 17.26 21.04 11.01
CA PHE A 350 17.44 21.41 9.61
C PHE A 350 16.16 21.92 8.91
N LEU A 351 15.01 21.89 9.61
CA LEU A 351 13.69 22.31 9.14
C LEU A 351 13.13 23.43 10.01
N LYS A 352 12.22 24.22 9.45
CA LYS A 352 11.42 25.17 10.23
C LYS A 352 10.44 24.41 11.13
N THR A 353 10.12 24.96 12.30
CA THR A 353 9.22 24.35 13.30
C THR A 353 7.89 23.89 12.70
N GLY A 354 7.22 24.75 11.92
CA GLY A 354 5.93 24.40 11.31
C GLY A 354 6.01 23.31 10.23
N GLU A 355 7.11 23.24 9.48
CA GLU A 355 7.33 22.18 8.48
C GLU A 355 7.62 20.84 9.16
N ARG A 356 8.51 20.86 10.17
CA ARG A 356 8.81 19.70 11.02
C ARG A 356 7.54 19.11 11.63
N ASP A 357 6.73 19.96 12.26
CA ASP A 357 5.52 19.51 12.95
C ASP A 357 4.50 18.90 11.98
N GLN A 358 4.45 19.39 10.73
CA GLN A 358 3.61 18.79 9.70
C GLN A 358 4.13 17.43 9.22
N HIS A 359 5.45 17.28 9.02
CA HIS A 359 6.04 15.98 8.68
C HIS A 359 5.83 14.96 9.80
N LEU A 360 6.02 15.36 11.06
CA LEU A 360 5.74 14.52 12.23
C LEU A 360 4.26 14.12 12.30
N LYS A 361 3.33 15.06 12.06
CA LYS A 361 1.89 14.73 11.99
C LYS A 361 1.60 13.68 10.92
N ASN A 362 2.15 13.82 9.71
CA ASN A 362 1.97 12.84 8.64
C ASN A 362 2.57 11.47 8.99
N LEU A 363 3.78 11.45 9.56
CA LEU A 363 4.48 10.22 9.96
C LEU A 363 3.72 9.49 11.08
N ASN A 364 3.33 10.20 12.13
CA ASN A 364 2.60 9.64 13.27
C ASN A 364 1.22 9.14 12.85
N LEU A 365 0.52 9.88 11.99
CA LEU A 365 -0.78 9.46 11.48
C LEU A 365 -0.65 8.18 10.65
N LEU A 366 0.31 8.10 9.74
CA LEU A 366 0.54 6.89 8.95
C LEU A 366 0.98 5.72 9.83
N GLN A 367 1.77 5.95 10.88
CA GLN A 367 2.12 4.91 11.85
C GLN A 367 0.87 4.30 12.49
N LYS A 368 -0.03 5.15 13.00
CA LYS A 368 -1.31 4.70 13.61
C LYS A 368 -2.20 3.97 12.60
N LEU A 369 -2.33 4.47 11.37
CA LEU A 369 -3.16 3.85 10.34
C LEU A 369 -2.61 2.48 9.91
N LEU A 370 -1.29 2.37 9.72
CA LEU A 370 -0.63 1.14 9.29
C LEU A 370 -0.53 0.08 10.41
N GLN A 371 -0.71 0.47 11.67
CA GLN A 371 -0.94 -0.48 12.77
C GLN A 371 -2.31 -1.16 12.65
N VAL A 372 -3.33 -0.42 12.20
CA VAL A 372 -4.70 -0.95 11.99
C VAL A 372 -4.73 -1.83 10.73
N THR A 373 -4.16 -1.36 9.62
CA THR A 373 -4.14 -2.06 8.34
C THR A 373 -2.71 -2.48 7.96
N THR A 374 -2.34 -3.69 8.34
CA THR A 374 -0.95 -4.17 8.28
C THR A 374 -0.38 -4.30 6.86
N ASP A 375 -1.25 -4.62 5.90
CA ASP A 375 -0.86 -4.90 4.51
C ASP A 375 -0.85 -3.64 3.63
N ALA A 376 -1.34 -2.51 4.16
CA ALA A 376 -1.41 -1.26 3.44
C ALA A 376 -0.03 -0.58 3.33
N SER A 377 0.10 0.36 2.40
CA SER A 377 1.25 1.27 2.36
C SER A 377 0.81 2.73 2.34
N GLY A 378 1.54 3.55 3.10
CA GLY A 378 1.46 5.01 3.05
C GLY A 378 2.29 5.56 1.89
N ILE A 379 1.79 6.61 1.24
CA ILE A 379 2.48 7.40 0.23
C ILE A 379 2.31 8.85 0.61
N VAL A 380 3.40 9.57 0.84
CA VAL A 380 3.36 11.03 1.06
C VAL A 380 4.06 11.70 -0.11
N THR A 381 3.37 12.59 -0.82
CA THR A 381 3.89 13.22 -2.03
C THR A 381 3.33 14.62 -2.24
N THR A 382 3.93 15.40 -3.14
CA THR A 382 3.45 16.74 -3.49
C THR A 382 2.36 16.70 -4.56
N PRO A 383 1.50 17.73 -4.66
CA PRO A 383 0.54 17.87 -5.76
C PRO A 383 1.21 17.78 -7.14
N GLN A 384 2.40 18.37 -7.32
CA GLN A 384 3.14 18.40 -8.58
C GLN A 384 3.62 17.01 -9.00
N ILE A 385 4.04 16.18 -8.04
CA ILE A 385 4.44 14.81 -8.33
C ILE A 385 3.21 13.92 -8.54
N ALA A 386 2.13 14.15 -7.77
CA ALA A 386 0.88 13.41 -7.91
C ALA A 386 0.20 13.62 -9.27
N MET A 387 0.40 14.78 -9.92
CA MET A 387 -0.11 15.07 -11.27
C MET A 387 0.78 14.56 -12.41
N LEU A 388 1.95 13.97 -12.13
CA LEU A 388 2.87 13.57 -13.19
C LEU A 388 2.18 12.62 -14.18
N ASN A 389 2.12 13.08 -15.42
CA ASN A 389 1.69 12.31 -16.56
C ASN A 389 2.90 11.61 -17.16
N GLN A 390 2.66 10.44 -17.75
CA GLN A 390 3.70 9.68 -18.43
C GLN A 390 4.08 10.42 -19.72
N THR A 391 5.06 11.30 -19.63
CA THR A 391 5.99 11.57 -20.72
C THR A 391 7.25 10.76 -20.43
N ASP A 392 8.04 10.41 -21.46
CA ASP A 392 9.11 9.39 -21.44
C ASP A 392 10.22 9.54 -20.36
N ARG A 393 10.14 10.50 -19.44
CA ARG A 393 11.16 10.79 -18.43
C ARG A 393 10.75 10.54 -16.97
N PHE A 394 9.46 10.52 -16.61
CA PHE A 394 9.06 10.42 -15.19
C PHE A 394 7.83 9.53 -14.96
N THR A 395 7.96 8.59 -14.02
CA THR A 395 6.87 7.72 -13.58
C THR A 395 6.11 8.36 -12.42
N ASN A 396 4.78 8.31 -12.48
CA ASN A 396 3.94 8.74 -11.36
C ASN A 396 4.11 7.74 -10.19
N PRO A 397 4.63 8.16 -9.02
CA PRO A 397 4.96 7.23 -7.94
C PRO A 397 3.73 6.59 -7.30
N ILE A 398 2.57 7.25 -7.33
CA ILE A 398 1.32 6.67 -6.84
C ILE A 398 0.95 5.46 -7.70
N ILE A 399 0.89 5.65 -9.02
CA ILE A 399 0.54 4.59 -9.98
C ILE A 399 1.58 3.48 -9.97
N TYR A 400 2.87 3.85 -9.95
CA TYR A 400 3.96 2.89 -9.87
C TYR A 400 3.86 2.03 -8.61
N ASN A 401 3.56 2.62 -7.44
CA ASN A 401 3.43 1.88 -6.20
C ASN A 401 2.19 0.97 -6.17
N VAL A 402 1.06 1.41 -6.71
CA VAL A 402 -0.13 0.56 -6.83
C VAL A 402 0.16 -0.70 -7.67
N LEU A 403 1.01 -0.57 -8.69
CA LEU A 403 1.35 -1.66 -9.60
C LEU A 403 2.44 -2.59 -9.06
N THR A 404 3.47 -2.01 -8.46
CA THR A 404 4.70 -2.74 -8.13
C THR A 404 4.88 -3.00 -6.64
N ASP A 405 4.08 -2.35 -5.80
CA ASP A 405 4.28 -2.28 -4.36
C ASP A 405 5.68 -1.72 -3.99
N ARG A 406 6.31 -0.93 -4.87
CA ARG A 406 7.66 -0.38 -4.66
C ARG A 406 7.71 1.14 -4.79
N PRO A 407 8.73 1.78 -4.21
CA PRO A 407 9.15 3.12 -4.62
C PRO A 407 9.75 3.12 -6.03
N THR A 408 9.71 4.27 -6.71
CA THR A 408 10.23 4.45 -8.08
C THR A 408 11.75 4.23 -8.19
N ILE A 409 12.47 4.41 -7.08
CA ILE A 409 13.88 4.06 -6.94
C ILE A 409 14.04 3.15 -5.72
N SER A 410 15.06 2.29 -5.71
CA SER A 410 15.33 1.46 -4.54
C SER A 410 15.96 2.28 -3.41
N SER A 411 15.54 1.99 -2.17
CA SER A 411 16.01 2.70 -0.98
C SER A 411 17.41 2.29 -0.54
N SER A 412 17.92 1.17 -1.04
CA SER A 412 19.26 0.69 -0.72
C SER A 412 20.32 1.13 -1.74
N LEU A 413 19.95 1.98 -2.71
CA LEU A 413 20.91 2.55 -3.65
C LEU A 413 21.82 3.55 -2.93
N PRO A 414 23.12 3.62 -3.27
CA PRO A 414 24.02 4.62 -2.73
C PRO A 414 23.50 6.04 -2.95
N VAL A 415 23.64 6.88 -1.93
CA VAL A 415 23.18 8.27 -1.98
C VAL A 415 24.26 9.16 -2.64
N ASP A 416 24.39 9.02 -3.95
CA ASP A 416 25.22 9.87 -4.80
C ASP A 416 24.31 10.58 -5.80
N LEU A 417 24.34 11.92 -5.83
CA LEU A 417 23.50 12.75 -6.72
C LEU A 417 23.69 12.41 -8.20
N LYS A 418 24.82 11.82 -8.60
CA LYS A 418 25.04 11.34 -9.97
C LYS A 418 24.23 10.09 -10.30
N LYS A 419 23.99 9.22 -9.32
CA LYS A 419 23.33 7.91 -9.51
C LYS A 419 21.87 7.93 -9.05
N THR A 420 21.52 8.77 -8.09
CA THR A 420 20.22 8.69 -7.42
C THR A 420 19.59 10.09 -7.24
N PRO A 421 18.41 10.36 -7.84
CA PRO A 421 17.82 11.68 -7.84
C PRO A 421 17.27 12.10 -6.46
N LEU A 422 17.07 13.42 -6.31
CA LEU A 422 16.28 13.99 -5.22
C LEU A 422 14.79 13.70 -5.48
N LEU A 423 14.09 13.28 -4.44
CA LEU A 423 12.67 12.95 -4.45
C LEU A 423 11.90 13.79 -3.42
N ASN A 424 10.61 14.01 -3.70
CA ASN A 424 9.66 14.58 -2.74
C ASN A 424 8.55 13.59 -2.42
N THR A 425 8.81 12.29 -2.59
CA THR A 425 7.85 11.22 -2.27
C THR A 425 8.46 10.22 -1.31
N SER A 426 7.73 9.90 -0.25
CA SER A 426 8.06 8.83 0.68
C SER A 426 7.03 7.71 0.63
N ILE A 427 7.52 6.48 0.49
CA ILE A 427 6.71 5.27 0.67
C ILE A 427 6.92 4.78 2.10
N ILE A 428 5.84 4.59 2.85
CA ILE A 428 5.88 4.20 4.26
C ILE A 428 5.13 2.88 4.40
N ARG A 429 5.72 1.93 5.12
CA ARG A 429 5.04 0.69 5.51
C ARG A 429 5.22 0.45 6.98
N ARG A 430 4.28 -0.29 7.59
CA ARG A 430 4.55 -0.96 8.87
C ARG A 430 5.87 -1.72 8.78
N GLY A 431 6.03 -2.43 7.66
CA GLY A 431 7.25 -3.11 7.26
C GLY A 431 7.46 -4.39 8.05
N VAL A 432 8.71 -4.80 8.18
CA VAL A 432 9.08 -6.12 8.69
C VAL A 432 10.10 -5.92 9.81
N PRO A 433 9.92 -6.56 10.98
CA PRO A 433 10.91 -6.47 12.05
C PRO A 433 12.22 -7.11 11.59
N VAL A 434 13.35 -6.50 11.94
CA VAL A 434 14.68 -7.02 11.63
C VAL A 434 15.40 -7.27 12.94
N GLU A 435 15.69 -8.54 13.22
CA GLU A 435 16.56 -8.93 14.31
C GLU A 435 18.00 -8.92 13.82
N VAL A 436 18.88 -8.24 14.56
CA VAL A 436 20.29 -8.10 14.23
C VAL A 436 21.10 -8.67 15.38
N TYR A 437 21.86 -9.72 15.11
CA TYR A 437 22.85 -10.29 16.02
C TYR A 437 24.22 -9.95 15.44
N VAL A 438 25.04 -9.18 16.17
CA VAL A 438 26.38 -8.76 15.72
C VAL A 438 27.42 -9.18 16.75
N ASP A 439 28.59 -9.57 16.28
CA ASP A 439 29.75 -9.81 17.11
C ASP A 439 30.28 -8.48 17.68
N GLU A 440 30.11 -8.30 18.99
CA GLU A 440 30.58 -7.12 19.73
C GLU A 440 32.05 -7.25 20.19
N SER A 441 32.69 -8.40 19.95
CA SER A 441 34.06 -8.63 20.41
C SER A 441 35.09 -7.78 19.64
N SER A 442 36.01 -7.15 20.37
CA SER A 442 37.05 -6.32 19.75
C SER A 442 38.04 -7.13 18.90
N ASP A 443 38.22 -8.42 19.22
CA ASP A 443 39.08 -9.37 18.52
C ASP A 443 38.40 -10.06 17.33
N LYS A 444 37.12 -9.73 17.07
CA LYS A 444 36.31 -10.30 16.00
C LYS A 444 36.27 -11.83 16.09
N SER A 445 36.14 -12.36 17.31
CA SER A 445 36.12 -13.81 17.60
C SER A 445 34.87 -14.52 17.07
N GLY A 446 33.86 -13.77 16.60
CA GLY A 446 32.63 -14.29 16.03
C GLY A 446 31.58 -14.63 17.09
N LEU A 447 30.32 -14.63 16.66
CA LEU A 447 29.17 -14.94 17.49
C LEU A 447 29.18 -16.39 17.98
N CYS A 448 28.84 -16.57 19.26
CA CYS A 448 28.57 -17.87 19.84
C CYS A 448 27.18 -18.38 19.42
N LEU A 449 27.13 -19.12 18.31
CA LEU A 449 25.87 -19.70 17.78
C LEU A 449 25.14 -20.57 18.80
N ASP A 450 25.87 -21.34 19.61
CA ASP A 450 25.29 -22.22 20.62
C ASP A 450 24.46 -21.44 21.67
N SER A 451 24.87 -20.22 22.00
CA SER A 451 24.12 -19.33 22.90
C SER A 451 22.80 -18.87 22.27
N LEU A 452 22.82 -18.50 20.98
CA LEU A 452 21.62 -18.07 20.25
C LEU A 452 20.62 -19.21 20.10
N LEU A 453 21.11 -20.43 19.83
CA LEU A 453 20.27 -21.63 19.75
C LEU A 453 19.62 -21.97 21.10
N LYS A 454 20.40 -21.96 22.19
CA LYS A 454 19.88 -22.25 23.55
C LYS A 454 18.82 -21.24 24.00
N ARG A 455 18.93 -19.99 23.57
CA ARG A 455 17.96 -18.92 23.87
C ARG A 455 16.73 -18.95 22.97
N GLY A 456 16.69 -19.80 21.95
CA GLY A 456 15.61 -19.82 20.95
C GLY A 456 15.61 -18.61 20.00
N ALA A 457 16.69 -17.82 19.98
CA ALA A 457 16.84 -16.65 19.12
C ALA A 457 17.17 -17.03 17.66
N LEU A 458 17.66 -18.26 17.44
CA LEU A 458 17.99 -18.78 16.13
C LEU A 458 17.33 -20.15 15.91
N ASP A 459 16.62 -20.30 14.80
CA ASP A 459 15.98 -21.52 14.34
C ASP A 459 16.69 -22.02 13.07
N LEU A 460 17.43 -23.12 13.21
CA LEU A 460 18.24 -23.68 12.11
C LEU A 460 17.39 -24.29 11.00
N GLU A 461 16.20 -24.80 11.32
CA GLU A 461 15.33 -25.42 10.31
C GLU A 461 14.74 -24.33 9.41
N LYS A 462 14.22 -23.26 10.01
CA LYS A 462 13.74 -22.09 9.26
C LYS A 462 14.87 -21.43 8.48
N LEU A 463 16.04 -21.26 9.09
CA LEU A 463 17.23 -20.72 8.42
C LEU A 463 17.58 -21.53 7.16
N LYS A 464 17.67 -22.86 7.30
CA LYS A 464 17.97 -23.76 6.18
C LYS A 464 16.92 -23.61 5.09
N ASN A 465 15.64 -23.66 5.44
CA ASN A 465 14.53 -23.59 4.49
C ASN A 465 14.60 -22.33 3.61
N VAL A 466 14.86 -21.16 4.21
CA VAL A 466 14.96 -19.91 3.44
C VAL A 466 16.15 -19.88 2.51
N ILE A 467 17.30 -20.36 2.97
CA ILE A 467 18.50 -20.46 2.15
C ILE A 467 18.22 -21.41 0.97
N ASP A 468 17.64 -22.58 1.23
CA ASP A 468 17.35 -23.56 0.19
C ASP A 468 16.36 -23.02 -0.86
N LEU A 469 15.28 -22.37 -0.41
CA LEU A 469 14.29 -21.76 -1.29
C LEU A 469 14.86 -20.60 -2.12
N SER A 470 15.72 -19.78 -1.51
CA SER A 470 16.33 -18.62 -2.18
C SER A 470 17.35 -19.05 -3.24
N PHE A 471 18.19 -20.04 -2.93
CA PHE A 471 19.24 -20.53 -3.82
C PHE A 471 18.79 -21.67 -4.75
N ARG A 472 17.62 -22.26 -4.49
CA ARG A 472 17.07 -23.45 -5.18
C ARG A 472 18.01 -24.65 -5.14
N LYS A 473 18.65 -24.86 -3.99
CA LYS A 473 19.64 -25.91 -3.74
C LYS A 473 19.55 -26.35 -2.30
N ASP A 474 19.91 -27.60 -2.03
CA ASP A 474 19.90 -28.14 -0.67
C ASP A 474 21.23 -27.86 0.06
N LEU A 475 21.18 -27.11 1.16
CA LEU A 475 22.34 -26.76 1.96
C LEU A 475 22.74 -27.90 2.90
N ASN A 476 24.02 -28.29 2.88
CA ASN A 476 24.58 -29.18 3.88
C ASN A 476 24.81 -28.44 5.20
N MET A 477 23.82 -28.45 6.09
CA MET A 477 23.89 -27.70 7.36
C MET A 477 25.07 -28.11 8.24
N LYS A 478 25.41 -29.40 8.32
CA LYS A 478 26.52 -29.87 9.16
C LYS A 478 27.85 -29.30 8.68
N LYS A 479 28.13 -29.43 7.38
CA LYS A 479 29.34 -28.90 6.74
C LYS A 479 29.39 -27.37 6.82
N TYR A 480 28.25 -26.71 6.61
CA TYR A 480 28.16 -25.26 6.65
C TYR A 480 28.42 -24.70 8.06
N LEU A 481 27.74 -25.23 9.08
CA LEU A 481 27.94 -24.81 10.47
C LEU A 481 29.38 -25.05 10.92
N ALA A 482 30.01 -26.17 10.54
CA ALA A 482 31.42 -26.43 10.85
C ALA A 482 32.35 -25.35 10.26
N ARG A 483 32.05 -24.81 9.06
CA ARG A 483 32.83 -23.72 8.44
C ARG A 483 32.69 -22.40 9.19
N VAL A 484 31.46 -22.06 9.57
CA VAL A 484 31.14 -20.72 10.11
C VAL A 484 31.25 -20.65 11.63
N LYS A 485 31.35 -21.79 12.32
CA LYS A 485 31.47 -21.87 13.78
C LYS A 485 32.62 -20.98 14.26
N ASN A 486 32.33 -20.12 15.23
CA ASN A 486 33.27 -19.13 15.81
C ASN A 486 33.84 -18.15 14.78
N ASN A 487 33.10 -17.87 13.70
CA ASN A 487 33.53 -16.90 12.70
C ASN A 487 32.40 -16.04 12.15
N VAL A 488 31.20 -16.15 12.73
CA VAL A 488 30.04 -15.36 12.29
C VAL A 488 30.16 -13.95 12.84
N ALA A 489 30.28 -12.97 11.95
CA ALA A 489 30.34 -11.56 12.30
C ALA A 489 28.94 -11.00 12.61
N ALA A 490 27.93 -11.41 11.83
CA ALA A 490 26.55 -11.02 12.08
C ALA A 490 25.55 -11.99 11.46
N ILE A 491 24.36 -12.06 12.06
CA ILE A 491 23.17 -12.68 11.50
C ILE A 491 22.04 -11.65 11.54
N LEU A 492 21.45 -11.34 10.39
CA LEU A 492 20.27 -10.49 10.32
C LEU A 492 19.09 -11.34 9.84
N ILE A 493 17.97 -11.27 10.54
CA ILE A 493 16.75 -12.03 10.24
C ILE A 493 15.60 -11.04 10.08
N ALA A 494 14.93 -11.05 8.92
CA ALA A 494 13.74 -10.25 8.68
C ALA A 494 12.48 -11.09 8.87
N GLY A 495 11.56 -10.63 9.71
CA GLY A 495 10.26 -11.24 9.96
C GLY A 495 10.39 -12.66 10.50
N ASP A 496 9.45 -13.52 10.15
CA ASP A 496 9.55 -14.96 10.42
C ASP A 496 10.40 -15.64 9.34
N TYR A 497 11.69 -15.28 9.29
CA TYR A 497 12.63 -15.81 8.30
C TYR A 497 12.18 -15.52 6.85
N GLU A 498 11.63 -14.33 6.57
CA GLU A 498 11.32 -13.92 5.21
C GLU A 498 12.58 -13.58 4.40
N GLY A 499 13.63 -13.18 5.09
CA GLY A 499 14.98 -13.04 4.55
C GLY A 499 16.04 -13.11 5.65
N VAL A 500 17.23 -13.56 5.27
CA VAL A 500 18.36 -13.74 6.18
C VAL A 500 19.66 -13.28 5.52
N ILE A 501 20.50 -12.63 6.32
CA ILE A 501 21.90 -12.34 5.98
C ILE A 501 22.81 -13.01 7.01
N ILE A 502 23.86 -13.66 6.53
CA ILE A 502 24.96 -14.18 7.35
C ILE A 502 26.26 -13.53 6.86
N VAL A 503 26.95 -12.88 7.78
CA VAL A 503 28.25 -12.25 7.58
C VAL A 503 29.29 -13.03 8.38
N THR A 504 30.48 -13.27 7.83
CA THR A 504 31.60 -13.93 8.51
C THR A 504 32.85 -13.06 8.54
N TRP A 505 33.72 -13.27 9.54
CA TRP A 505 35.03 -12.62 9.63
C TRP A 505 36.08 -13.42 8.86
N GLU A 506 36.41 -13.03 7.64
CA GLU A 506 37.37 -13.78 6.82
C GLU A 506 38.78 -13.17 6.92
N VAL A 507 39.78 -14.04 7.03
CA VAL A 507 41.19 -13.64 7.12
C VAL A 507 41.80 -13.52 5.72
N THR A 508 42.44 -12.39 5.42
CA THR A 508 43.04 -12.09 4.11
C THR A 508 44.24 -12.96 3.75
N ASP A 509 45.18 -13.07 4.67
CA ASP A 509 46.49 -13.67 4.44
C ASP A 509 47.03 -14.26 5.74
N GLU A 510 47.84 -15.31 5.65
CA GLU A 510 48.39 -16.00 6.82
C GLU A 510 49.59 -15.24 7.42
N GLU A 511 50.35 -14.51 6.59
CA GLU A 511 51.53 -13.75 7.04
C GLU A 511 51.16 -12.46 7.79
N LYS A 512 50.04 -11.82 7.42
CA LYS A 512 49.49 -10.62 8.07
C LYS A 512 47.98 -10.75 8.24
N PRO A 513 47.52 -11.50 9.27
CA PRO A 513 46.12 -11.81 9.43
C PRO A 513 45.30 -10.56 9.73
N GLN A 514 44.46 -10.15 8.79
CA GLN A 514 43.47 -9.11 8.98
C GLN A 514 42.08 -9.68 8.71
N LYS A 515 41.17 -9.53 9.68
CA LYS A 515 39.78 -9.97 9.56
C LYS A 515 38.91 -8.94 8.85
N ILE A 516 38.18 -9.39 7.84
CA ILE A 516 37.27 -8.59 7.01
C ILE A 516 35.85 -9.15 7.09
N ALA A 517 34.85 -8.28 7.12
CA ALA A 517 33.46 -8.70 6.99
C ALA A 517 33.17 -9.19 5.56
N TYR A 518 32.77 -10.45 5.45
CA TYR A 518 32.37 -11.10 4.22
C TYR A 518 30.89 -11.49 4.29
N LEU A 519 30.08 -10.99 3.36
CA LEU A 519 28.69 -11.41 3.22
C LEU A 519 28.64 -12.79 2.54
N ASP A 520 28.41 -13.82 3.36
CA ASP A 520 28.47 -15.23 2.96
C ASP A 520 27.14 -15.78 2.45
N LYS A 521 26.03 -15.39 3.08
CA LYS A 521 24.68 -15.70 2.61
C LYS A 521 23.81 -14.46 2.64
N PHE A 522 23.14 -14.20 1.53
CA PHE A 522 22.03 -13.28 1.45
C PHE A 522 20.86 -14.03 0.79
N ALA A 523 19.91 -14.46 1.61
CA ALA A 523 18.78 -15.25 1.20
C ALA A 523 17.48 -14.48 1.44
N VAL A 524 16.61 -14.41 0.45
CA VAL A 524 15.27 -13.82 0.61
C VAL A 524 14.27 -14.80 0.02
N SER A 525 13.23 -15.13 0.77
CA SER A 525 12.18 -16.05 0.33
C SER A 525 11.57 -15.57 -0.99
N PRO A 526 11.33 -16.45 -1.99
CA PRO A 526 10.70 -16.08 -3.25
C PRO A 526 9.34 -15.37 -3.09
N LYS A 527 8.62 -15.61 -1.98
CA LYS A 527 7.35 -14.92 -1.66
C LYS A 527 7.58 -13.45 -1.27
N ALA A 528 8.67 -13.16 -0.57
CA ALA A 528 9.08 -11.82 -0.16
C ALA A 528 9.92 -11.08 -1.24
N GLN A 529 10.40 -11.80 -2.26
CA GLN A 529 11.14 -11.23 -3.37
C GLN A 529 10.25 -10.33 -4.25
N GLY A 530 10.24 -9.04 -3.94
CA GLY A 530 9.86 -8.00 -4.87
C GLY A 530 8.58 -7.23 -4.58
N SER A 531 7.88 -7.48 -3.47
CA SER A 531 6.69 -6.72 -3.06
C SER A 531 6.89 -5.99 -1.72
N THR A 532 7.64 -6.58 -0.79
CA THR A 532 7.79 -6.07 0.58
C THR A 532 9.05 -5.24 0.82
N GLY A 533 9.98 -5.19 -0.14
CA GLY A 533 11.24 -4.45 0.01
C GLY A 533 12.22 -5.10 1.00
N VAL A 534 11.96 -6.34 1.46
CA VAL A 534 12.78 -7.04 2.47
C VAL A 534 14.26 -7.09 2.12
N ALA A 535 14.60 -7.31 0.84
CA ALA A 535 15.99 -7.30 0.40
C ALA A 535 16.67 -5.93 0.63
N ASP A 536 15.97 -4.84 0.32
CA ASP A 536 16.52 -3.50 0.47
C ASP A 536 16.60 -3.12 1.97
N VAL A 537 15.61 -3.51 2.78
CA VAL A 537 15.61 -3.33 4.24
C VAL A 537 16.78 -4.08 4.89
N LEU A 538 16.96 -5.36 4.58
CA LEU A 538 18.06 -6.16 5.09
C LEU A 538 19.42 -5.61 4.65
N PHE A 539 19.55 -5.18 3.39
CA PHE A 539 20.80 -4.63 2.89
C PHE A 539 21.14 -3.27 3.51
N LYS A 540 20.15 -2.39 3.72
CA LYS A 540 20.34 -1.15 4.50
C LYS A 540 20.82 -1.46 5.93
N SER A 541 20.14 -2.38 6.61
CA SER A 541 20.53 -2.80 7.97
C SER A 541 21.95 -3.38 7.99
N LEU A 542 22.32 -4.17 6.97
CA LEU A 542 23.68 -4.68 6.81
C LEU A 542 24.71 -3.54 6.67
N LEU A 543 24.44 -2.55 5.84
CA LEU A 543 25.37 -1.44 5.61
C LEU A 543 25.54 -0.54 6.84
N SER A 544 24.49 -0.32 7.62
CA SER A 544 24.55 0.44 8.89
C SER A 544 25.40 -0.29 9.94
N ASN A 545 25.42 -1.63 9.95
CA ASN A 545 26.27 -2.40 10.86
C ASN A 545 27.71 -2.57 10.35
N PHE A 546 27.94 -2.48 9.03
CA PHE A 546 29.25 -2.67 8.39
C PHE A 546 29.62 -1.50 7.47
N GLU A 547 29.61 -0.29 8.02
CA GLU A 547 29.76 0.96 7.24
C GLU A 547 31.15 1.11 6.60
N ASN A 548 32.19 0.57 7.23
CA ASN A 548 33.57 0.83 6.83
C ASN A 548 34.01 -0.01 5.64
N GLU A 549 33.69 -1.30 5.66
CA GLU A 549 34.18 -2.27 4.68
C GLU A 549 33.31 -3.54 4.71
N LEU A 550 32.81 -3.92 3.54
CA LEU A 550 32.04 -5.14 3.33
C LEU A 550 32.27 -5.62 1.90
N PHE A 551 32.49 -6.92 1.72
CA PHE A 551 32.58 -7.53 0.40
C PHE A 551 31.84 -8.86 0.33
N TRP A 552 31.52 -9.29 -0.89
CA TRP A 552 30.86 -10.57 -1.16
C TRP A 552 31.24 -11.09 -2.53
N ARG A 553 30.94 -12.37 -2.79
CA ARG A 553 31.02 -12.93 -4.13
C ARG A 553 29.67 -13.42 -4.62
N SER A 554 29.50 -13.39 -5.93
CA SER A 554 28.34 -13.94 -6.62
C SER A 554 28.78 -14.63 -7.90
N ARG A 555 28.04 -15.65 -8.34
CA ARG A 555 28.35 -16.33 -9.61
C ARG A 555 28.22 -15.34 -10.77
N SER A 556 29.08 -15.42 -11.78
CA SER A 556 29.06 -14.47 -12.91
C SER A 556 27.73 -14.45 -13.66
N ASN A 557 27.02 -15.58 -13.71
CA ASN A 557 25.71 -15.73 -14.36
C ASN A 557 24.50 -15.48 -13.43
N ASN A 558 24.71 -15.01 -12.19
CA ASN A 558 23.61 -14.74 -11.27
C ASN A 558 22.78 -13.54 -11.77
N PRO A 559 21.46 -13.69 -12.00
CA PRO A 559 20.59 -12.58 -12.43
C PRO A 559 20.56 -11.41 -11.45
N VAL A 560 20.88 -11.63 -10.17
CA VAL A 560 20.95 -10.58 -9.13
C VAL A 560 22.17 -9.67 -9.32
N ASN A 561 23.16 -10.03 -10.14
CA ASN A 561 24.37 -9.22 -10.30
C ASN A 561 24.08 -7.79 -10.75
N LYS A 562 23.03 -7.54 -11.55
CA LYS A 562 22.61 -6.17 -11.90
C LYS A 562 22.31 -5.34 -10.65
N TRP A 563 21.58 -5.92 -9.69
CA TRP A 563 21.25 -5.29 -8.41
C TRP A 563 22.52 -5.05 -7.56
N TYR A 564 23.50 -5.96 -7.58
CA TYR A 564 24.79 -5.77 -6.89
C TYR A 564 25.68 -4.69 -7.53
N PHE A 565 25.72 -4.58 -8.87
CA PHE A 565 26.46 -3.52 -9.56
C PHE A 565 25.97 -2.13 -9.18
N GLU A 566 24.66 -1.96 -9.02
CA GLU A 566 24.05 -0.68 -8.63
C GLU A 566 24.41 -0.29 -7.18
N ARG A 567 24.76 -1.25 -6.32
CA ARG A 567 24.95 -1.06 -4.86
C ARG A 567 26.40 -1.15 -4.38
N SER A 568 27.27 -1.71 -5.20
CA SER A 568 28.69 -1.81 -4.90
C SER A 568 29.42 -0.53 -5.31
N LYS A 569 30.53 -0.24 -4.61
CA LYS A 569 31.49 0.79 -5.04
C LYS A 569 32.36 0.29 -6.18
N GLY A 570 32.61 -1.02 -6.22
CA GLY A 570 33.34 -1.66 -7.30
C GLY A 570 33.15 -3.17 -7.32
N SER A 571 33.64 -3.78 -8.41
CA SER A 571 33.59 -5.22 -8.63
C SER A 571 34.87 -5.72 -9.28
N LEU A 572 35.24 -6.96 -8.96
CA LEU A 572 36.40 -7.65 -9.51
C LEU A 572 35.94 -9.00 -10.07
N THR A 573 36.44 -9.38 -11.25
CA THR A 573 36.24 -10.74 -11.77
C THR A 573 37.37 -11.61 -11.26
N VAL A 574 37.05 -12.72 -10.61
CA VAL A 574 38.05 -13.65 -10.07
C VAL A 574 38.52 -14.56 -11.21
N THR A 575 39.68 -14.25 -11.78
CA THR A 575 40.26 -14.94 -12.95
C THR A 575 40.40 -16.45 -12.71
N GLY A 576 40.07 -17.26 -13.72
CA GLY A 576 40.10 -18.73 -13.58
C GLY A 576 38.89 -19.33 -12.86
N THR A 577 37.95 -18.51 -12.37
CA THR A 577 36.74 -18.98 -11.69
C THR A 577 35.46 -18.38 -12.29
N ASN A 578 34.30 -18.88 -11.86
CA ASN A 578 33.00 -18.32 -12.21
C ASN A 578 32.49 -17.31 -11.15
N TRP A 579 33.40 -16.67 -10.41
CA TRP A 579 33.04 -15.74 -9.34
C TRP A 579 33.29 -14.28 -9.74
N LYS A 580 32.36 -13.42 -9.36
CA LYS A 580 32.54 -11.97 -9.30
C LYS A 580 32.53 -11.55 -7.84
N CYS A 581 33.54 -10.80 -7.43
CA CYS A 581 33.63 -10.15 -6.14
C CYS A 581 33.06 -8.73 -6.25
N PHE A 582 32.31 -8.31 -5.25
CA PHE A 582 31.77 -6.97 -5.11
C PHE A 582 32.18 -6.42 -3.74
N TYR A 583 32.42 -5.12 -3.65
CA TYR A 583 32.75 -4.48 -2.38
C TYR A 583 32.05 -3.13 -2.22
N THR A 584 31.89 -2.73 -0.95
CA THR A 584 31.33 -1.46 -0.53
C THR A 584 31.89 -1.07 0.85
N GLY A 585 31.51 0.11 1.34
CA GLY A 585 31.99 0.70 2.59
C GLY A 585 32.53 2.11 2.40
N LYS A 586 32.73 2.88 3.47
CA LYS A 586 33.22 4.26 3.41
C LYS A 586 34.61 4.35 2.75
N ASN A 587 35.48 3.39 3.04
CA ASN A 587 36.87 3.39 2.57
C ASN A 587 37.02 2.72 1.21
N TYR A 588 37.94 3.24 0.38
CA TYR A 588 38.39 2.53 -0.82
C TYR A 588 39.46 1.51 -0.41
N PRO A 589 39.33 0.23 -0.82
CA PRO A 589 40.32 -0.78 -0.48
C PRO A 589 41.64 -0.48 -1.21
N SER A 590 42.78 -0.68 -0.52
CA SER A 590 44.09 -0.67 -1.17
C SER A 590 44.25 -1.88 -2.11
N LEU A 591 45.27 -1.85 -2.98
CA LEU A 591 45.58 -2.98 -3.87
C LEU A 591 45.81 -4.28 -3.10
N ASP A 592 46.54 -4.23 -1.98
CA ASP A 592 46.78 -5.43 -1.16
C ASP A 592 45.51 -5.91 -0.47
N ARG A 593 44.63 -4.99 -0.06
CA ARG A 593 43.31 -5.34 0.48
C ARG A 593 42.44 -6.04 -0.57
N MET A 594 42.48 -5.57 -1.82
CA MET A 594 41.79 -6.20 -2.94
C MET A 594 42.34 -7.59 -3.29
N LYS A 595 43.65 -7.82 -3.18
CA LYS A 595 44.23 -9.18 -3.29
C LYS A 595 43.70 -10.10 -2.19
N GLY A 596 43.58 -9.60 -0.96
CA GLY A 596 42.96 -10.33 0.14
C GLY A 596 41.53 -10.78 -0.17
N TYR A 597 40.72 -9.92 -0.81
CA TYR A 597 39.36 -10.30 -1.25
C TYR A 597 39.40 -11.46 -2.26
N PHE A 598 40.34 -11.43 -3.20
CA PHE A 598 40.51 -12.47 -4.21
C PHE A 598 40.83 -13.81 -3.56
N ASN A 599 41.83 -13.84 -2.68
CA ASN A 599 42.25 -15.05 -1.96
C ASN A 599 41.10 -15.66 -1.15
N ILE A 600 40.33 -14.82 -0.44
CA ILE A 600 39.15 -15.27 0.30
C ILE A 600 38.08 -15.84 -0.65
N CYS A 601 37.82 -15.15 -1.77
CA CYS A 601 36.84 -15.59 -2.75
C CYS A 601 37.19 -16.92 -3.41
N GLU A 602 38.47 -17.28 -3.53
CA GLU A 602 38.90 -18.58 -4.03
C GLU A 602 38.84 -19.68 -2.95
N ARG A 603 39.30 -19.37 -1.74
CA ARG A 603 39.39 -20.33 -0.63
C ARG A 603 38.02 -20.86 -0.19
N ILE A 604 36.98 -20.02 -0.16
CA ILE A 604 35.68 -20.41 0.38
C ILE A 604 35.04 -21.48 -0.52
N GLN A 605 34.83 -22.68 0.04
CA GLN A 605 34.25 -23.81 -0.66
C GLN A 605 32.70 -23.81 -0.64
N PRO A 606 32.03 -24.35 -1.69
CA PRO A 606 30.59 -24.56 -1.67
C PRO A 606 30.15 -25.53 -0.54
N SER A 607 29.02 -25.22 0.07
CA SER A 607 28.42 -26.02 1.17
C SER A 607 27.10 -26.69 0.77
N TRP A 608 26.84 -26.88 -0.52
CA TRP A 608 25.64 -27.55 -1.03
C TRP A 608 25.80 -29.07 -0.99
N ASN A 609 24.70 -29.80 -0.80
CA ASN A 609 24.67 -31.23 -1.09
C ASN A 609 24.86 -31.46 -2.60
N GLY A 610 25.55 -32.56 -2.93
CA GLY A 610 26.01 -32.91 -4.28
C GLY A 610 24.89 -33.18 -5.27
#